data_AF-A0A6N7M3N5-F1
#
_entry.id   AF-A0A6N7M3N5-F1
#
_cell.length_a   1.000
_cell.length_b   1.000
_cell.length_c   1.000
_cell.angle_alpha   90.00
_cell.angle_beta   90.00
_cell.angle_gamma   90.00
#
_symmetry.space_group_name_H-M   'P 1'
#
loop_
_entity.id
_entity.type
_entity.pdbx_description
1 polymer ?
#
loop_
_entity_poly.entity_id
_entity_poly.type
_entity_poly.pdbx_seq_one_letter_code
_entity_poly.pdbx_strand_id
1 'polypeptide(L)'
;MKKKIKYIWRAVLLSGLLPLFIFVSCVSAPQEEEQTGSTAVEMETLSMAAPLPLDPSLISGRLENGLTYYIRSNETPEKRAELRLVVN
;
A
#
# COMPACT_ATOMS: atom_id res chain seq x y z
N MET A 1 -13.83 -39.79 -49.77
CA MET A 1 -13.06 -38.58 -49.43
C MET A 1 -13.90 -37.34 -49.09
N LYS A 2 -15.23 -37.36 -49.25
CA LYS A 2 -16.13 -36.21 -49.01
C LYS A 2 -16.44 -35.91 -47.52
N LYS A 3 -16.13 -36.86 -46.62
CA LYS A 3 -16.42 -36.73 -45.17
C LYS A 3 -15.37 -35.92 -44.40
N LYS A 4 -14.10 -35.93 -44.84
CA LYS A 4 -13.02 -35.16 -44.19
C LYS A 4 -13.17 -33.65 -44.40
N ILE A 5 -13.62 -33.21 -45.57
CA ILE A 5 -13.93 -31.81 -45.90
C ILE A 5 -15.11 -31.27 -45.06
N LYS A 6 -16.13 -32.11 -44.81
CA LYS A 6 -17.26 -31.72 -43.97
C LYS A 6 -16.86 -31.53 -42.50
N TYR A 7 -15.86 -32.25 -42.01
CA TYR A 7 -15.32 -32.06 -40.65
C TYR A 7 -14.41 -30.84 -40.54
N ILE A 8 -13.62 -30.55 -41.58
CA ILE A 8 -12.78 -29.35 -41.66
C ILE A 8 -13.64 -28.07 -41.71
N TRP A 9 -14.74 -28.08 -42.46
CA TRP A 9 -15.69 -26.95 -42.50
C TRP A 9 -16.48 -26.78 -41.19
N ARG A 10 -16.76 -27.86 -40.45
CA ARG A 10 -17.39 -27.77 -39.12
C ARG A 10 -16.41 -27.28 -38.06
N ALA A 11 -15.12 -27.60 -38.18
CA ALA A 11 -14.07 -27.14 -37.26
C ALA A 11 -13.72 -25.65 -37.46
N VAL A 12 -13.71 -25.16 -38.70
CA VAL A 12 -13.49 -23.73 -39.00
C VAL A 12 -14.67 -22.86 -38.57
N LEU A 13 -15.91 -23.36 -38.69
CA LEU A 13 -17.12 -22.66 -38.20
C LEU A 13 -17.24 -22.65 -36.66
N LEU A 14 -16.64 -23.64 -35.97
CA LEU A 14 -16.62 -23.69 -34.49
C LEU A 14 -15.44 -22.91 -33.87
N SER A 15 -14.34 -22.75 -34.61
CA SER A 15 -13.14 -22.02 -34.18
C SER A 15 -13.25 -20.50 -34.37
N GLY A 16 -14.11 -20.01 -35.27
CA GLY A 16 -14.28 -18.58 -35.55
C GLY A 16 -15.21 -17.84 -34.57
N LEU A 17 -15.96 -18.57 -33.73
CA LEU A 17 -16.89 -17.99 -32.76
C LEU A 17 -16.30 -17.91 -31.33
N LEU A 18 -15.11 -18.49 -31.11
CA LEU A 18 -14.44 -18.53 -29.81
C LEU A 18 -13.50 -17.33 -29.51
N PRO A 19 -12.86 -16.64 -30.48
CA PRO A 19 -12.01 -15.50 -30.17
C PRO A 19 -12.72 -14.13 -30.26
N LEU A 20 -13.98 -14.07 -30.70
CA LEU A 20 -14.78 -12.82 -30.72
C LEU A 20 -15.53 -12.58 -29.39
N PHE A 21 -15.75 -13.62 -28.59
CA PHE A 21 -16.45 -13.52 -27.29
C PHE A 21 -15.52 -13.10 -26.14
N ILE A 22 -14.20 -13.16 -26.33
CA ILE A 22 -13.20 -12.81 -25.30
C ILE A 22 -12.93 -11.29 -25.25
N PHE A 23 -13.19 -10.55 -26.34
CA PHE A 23 -12.93 -9.11 -26.41
C PHE A 23 -14.01 -8.22 -25.76
N VAL A 24 -15.20 -8.75 -25.45
CA VAL A 24 -16.32 -7.95 -24.89
C VAL A 24 -16.49 -8.14 -23.37
N SER A 25 -15.77 -9.08 -22.73
CA SER A 25 -15.96 -9.42 -21.31
C SER A 25 -14.85 -8.98 -20.35
N CYS A 26 -13.90 -8.13 -20.77
CA CYS A 26 -12.97 -7.46 -19.83
C CYS A 26 -13.18 -5.94 -19.74
N VAL A 27 -14.37 -5.45 -20.10
CA VAL A 27 -14.88 -4.16 -19.58
C VAL A 27 -15.65 -4.46 -18.29
N SER A 28 -14.90 -4.80 -17.24
CA SER A 28 -15.24 -4.76 -15.80
C SER A 28 -14.43 -5.82 -15.06
N ALA A 29 -13.11 -5.64 -15.01
CA ALA A 29 -12.37 -6.11 -13.86
C ALA A 29 -12.68 -5.14 -12.72
N PRO A 30 -13.14 -5.58 -11.54
CA PRO A 30 -12.98 -4.77 -10.34
C PRO A 30 -11.47 -4.54 -10.19
N GLN A 31 -11.08 -3.29 -10.33
CA GLN A 31 -9.75 -2.85 -9.96
C GLN A 31 -9.62 -3.10 -8.45
N GLU A 32 -8.81 -4.10 -8.09
CA GLU A 32 -8.03 -3.98 -6.86
C GLU A 32 -6.99 -2.90 -7.13
N GLU A 33 -7.42 -1.65 -6.95
CA GLU A 33 -6.52 -0.54 -6.73
C GLU A 33 -5.86 -0.77 -5.37
N GLU A 34 -4.62 -1.25 -5.39
CA GLU A 34 -3.69 -0.79 -4.38
C GLU A 34 -3.68 0.75 -4.46
N GLN A 35 -4.10 1.34 -3.34
CA GLN A 35 -3.91 2.74 -2.98
C GLN A 35 -4.78 3.76 -3.73
N THR A 36 -5.97 4.01 -3.18
CA THR A 36 -6.38 5.40 -2.92
C THR A 36 -7.05 5.48 -1.55
N GLY A 37 -6.26 5.15 -0.53
CA GLY A 37 -6.44 5.75 0.79
C GLY A 37 -6.11 7.23 0.66
N SER A 38 -7.08 8.00 0.17
CA SER A 38 -7.13 9.45 0.32
C SER A 38 -7.27 9.75 1.80
N THR A 39 -6.16 9.62 2.54
CA THR A 39 -5.96 10.44 3.73
C THR A 39 -5.77 11.84 3.18
N ALA A 40 -6.85 12.61 3.19
CA ALA A 40 -6.77 14.04 3.03
C ALA A 40 -5.63 14.54 3.93
N VAL A 41 -4.54 15.01 3.32
CA VAL A 41 -3.57 15.83 4.03
C VAL A 41 -4.31 17.12 4.32
N GLU A 42 -4.95 17.15 5.49
CA GLU A 42 -5.45 18.36 6.10
C GLU A 42 -4.24 19.29 6.20
N MET A 43 -4.20 20.30 5.34
CA MET A 43 -3.18 21.34 5.40
C MET A 43 -3.47 22.17 6.64
N GLU A 44 -2.95 21.70 7.77
CA GLU A 44 -2.98 22.40 9.03
C GLU A 44 -2.37 23.79 8.79
N THR A 45 -3.15 24.84 9.03
CA THR A 45 -2.65 26.21 8.98
C THR A 45 -1.57 26.36 10.05
N LEU A 46 -0.31 26.28 9.63
CA LEU A 46 0.85 26.41 10.52
C LEU A 46 0.87 27.82 11.12
N SER A 47 0.31 27.95 12.32
CA SER A 47 0.43 29.15 13.13
C SER A 47 1.88 29.26 13.60
N MET A 48 2.56 30.36 13.29
CA MET A 48 3.95 30.60 13.73
C MET A 48 4.10 30.69 15.25
N ALA A 49 3.00 30.83 15.99
CA ALA A 49 2.99 30.84 17.45
C ALA A 49 2.68 29.45 18.04
N ALA A 50 2.32 28.46 17.23
CA ALA A 50 2.01 27.12 17.72
C ALA A 50 3.30 26.36 18.07
N PRO A 51 3.28 25.53 19.13
CA PRO A 51 4.40 24.64 19.43
C PRO A 51 4.60 23.64 18.29
N LEU A 52 5.87 23.28 18.04
CA LEU A 52 6.19 22.25 17.06
C LEU A 52 5.58 20.91 17.51
N PRO A 53 4.95 20.16 16.58
CA PRO A 53 4.48 18.83 16.89
C PRO A 53 5.66 17.91 17.19
N LEU A 54 5.43 16.93 18.06
CA LEU A 54 6.41 15.88 18.33
C LEU A 54 6.49 14.92 17.14
N ASP A 55 7.68 14.33 16.93
CA ASP A 55 7.87 13.28 15.94
C ASP A 55 6.91 12.11 16.25
N PRO A 56 6.05 11.68 15.31
CA PRO A 56 5.10 10.60 15.55
C PRO A 56 5.76 9.25 15.85
N SER A 57 7.04 9.07 15.49
CA SER A 57 7.82 7.86 15.79
C SER A 57 8.41 7.86 17.20
N LEU A 58 8.30 8.97 17.94
CA LEU A 58 8.84 9.10 19.29
C LEU A 58 7.88 8.49 20.31
N ILE A 59 8.37 7.50 21.05
CA ILE A 59 7.66 6.94 22.20
C ILE A 59 8.16 7.64 23.44
N SER A 60 7.27 8.25 24.22
CA SER A 60 7.65 8.94 25.45
C SER A 60 6.64 8.72 26.57
N GLY A 61 7.07 8.96 27.81
CA GLY A 61 6.22 8.79 28.98
C GLY A 61 6.97 9.06 30.28
N ARG A 62 6.31 8.75 31.39
CA ARG A 62 6.85 8.89 32.74
C ARG A 62 6.71 7.58 33.49
N LEU A 63 7.80 7.13 34.11
CA LEU A 63 7.82 5.95 34.95
C LEU A 63 7.28 6.27 36.35
N GLU A 64 6.91 5.24 37.11
CA GLU A 64 6.37 5.38 38.48
C GLU A 64 7.36 6.07 39.44
N ASN A 65 8.67 5.86 39.22
CA ASN A 65 9.73 6.53 39.98
C ASN A 65 9.93 8.01 39.59
N GLY A 66 9.11 8.52 38.67
CA GLY A 66 9.10 9.91 38.25
C GLY A 66 10.03 10.24 37.08
N LEU A 67 10.84 9.30 36.58
CA LEU A 67 11.73 9.52 35.43
C LEU A 67 10.93 9.64 34.13
N THR A 68 11.25 10.67 33.34
CA THR A 68 10.74 10.82 31.97
C THR A 68 11.63 10.08 31.01
N TYR A 69 11.05 9.27 30.12
CA TYR A 69 11.79 8.55 29.08
C TYR A 69 11.36 8.97 27.68
N TYR A 70 12.31 8.87 26.76
CA TYR A 70 12.14 9.09 25.33
C TYR A 70 12.84 7.94 24.59
N ILE A 71 12.11 7.28 23.69
CA ILE A 71 12.60 6.15 22.89
C ILE A 71 12.33 6.48 21.43
N ARG A 72 13.38 6.37 20.62
CA ARG A 72 13.31 6.50 19.16
C ARG A 72 14.08 5.36 18.52
N SER A 73 13.47 4.72 17.53
CA SER A 73 14.16 3.74 16.69
C SER A 73 15.04 4.46 15.69
N ASN A 74 16.32 4.09 15.63
CA ASN A 74 17.26 4.58 14.63
C ASN A 74 17.75 3.39 13.79
N GLU A 75 17.84 3.57 12.48
CA GLU A 75 18.30 2.52 11.57
C GLU A 75 19.82 2.35 11.60
N THR A 76 20.56 3.41 11.95
CA THR A 76 22.02 3.41 11.94
C THR A 76 22.61 3.95 13.25
N PRO A 77 23.70 3.34 13.77
CA PRO A 77 24.27 2.05 13.34
C PRO A 77 23.33 0.87 13.65
N GLU A 78 23.31 -0.13 12.76
CA GLU A 78 22.44 -1.29 12.90
C GLU A 78 22.73 -2.10 14.19
N LYS A 79 21.70 -2.77 14.71
CA LYS A 79 21.80 -3.70 15.85
C LYS A 79 22.44 -3.09 17.11
N ARG A 80 22.27 -1.79 17.30
CA ARG A 80 22.83 -1.07 18.44
C ARG A 80 21.79 -0.19 19.10
N ALA A 81 21.78 -0.22 20.43
CA ALA A 81 21.00 0.68 21.26
C ALA A 81 21.95 1.58 22.06
N GLU A 82 21.55 2.84 22.25
CA GLU A 82 22.24 3.77 23.13
C GLU A 82 21.30 4.27 24.21
N LEU A 83 21.79 4.33 25.45
CA LEU A 83 21.04 4.85 26.58
C LEU A 83 21.80 6.05 27.15
N ARG A 84 21.08 7.15 27.34
CA ARG A 84 21.63 8.39 27.90
C ARG A 84 20.78 8.84 29.07
N LEU A 85 21.44 9.25 30.14
CA LEU A 85 20.81 9.91 31.28
C LEU A 85 21.10 11.41 31.18
N VAL A 86 20.05 12.21 31.27
CA VAL A 86 20.13 13.67 31.24
C VAL A 86 19.69 14.22 32.59
N VAL A 87 20.43 15.18 33.12
CA VAL A 87 20.12 15.90 34.36
C VAL A 87 19.98 17.38 33.98
N ASN A 88 18.82 17.96 34.28
CA ASN A 88 18.46 19.34 33.96
C ASN A 88 18.56 20.24 35.19
#